data_AF-A0A7G1G894-F1
#
_entry.id   AF-A0A7G1G894-F1
#
_cell.length_a   1.000
_cell.length_b   1.000
_cell.length_c   1.000
_cell.angle_alpha   90.00
_cell.angle_beta   90.00
_cell.angle_gamma   90.00
#
_symmetry.space_group_name_H-M   'P 1'
#
loop_
_entity.id
_entity.type
_entity.pdbx_description
1 polymer ?
#
loop_
_entity_poly.entity_id
_entity_poly.type
_entity_poly.pdbx_seq_one_letter_code
_entity_poly.pdbx_strand_id
1 'polypeptide(L)'
;MKERIDDFKERSKHLQNMTDEQLEKYFWELVEKTVNPMVELAEKHTTKSIERSVLLRMGFNSLQAAALVDKIFEKNLLSKGAGHVIWKVAKNNNLDVIEAGKQMIEGKYWEEAVELFKGGEK
;
A
#
# COMPACT_ATOMS: atom_id res chain seq x y z
N MET A 1 -34.85 -15.54 -11.16
CA MET A 1 -33.95 -14.54 -11.79
C MET A 1 -34.66 -14.08 -13.05
N LYS A 2 -34.95 -12.78 -13.21
CA LYS A 2 -35.57 -12.28 -14.45
C LYS A 2 -34.53 -12.34 -15.57
N GLU A 3 -34.92 -12.86 -16.72
CA GLU A 3 -34.07 -12.91 -17.91
C GLU A 3 -33.75 -11.48 -18.37
N ARG A 4 -32.48 -11.24 -18.75
CA ARG A 4 -32.06 -9.93 -19.22
C ARG A 4 -32.74 -9.67 -20.56
N ILE A 5 -33.38 -8.51 -20.69
CA ILE A 5 -33.97 -8.08 -21.95
C ILE A 5 -32.84 -7.86 -22.97
N ASP A 6 -32.98 -8.46 -24.16
CA ASP A 6 -32.03 -8.25 -25.25
C ASP A 6 -32.26 -6.87 -25.88
N ASP A 7 -31.43 -5.92 -25.45
CA ASP A 7 -31.42 -4.53 -25.89
C ASP A 7 -30.12 -4.15 -26.63
N PHE A 8 -29.36 -5.15 -27.11
CA PHE A 8 -28.03 -4.95 -27.69
C PHE A 8 -28.03 -3.93 -28.84
N LYS A 9 -28.95 -4.09 -29.80
CA LYS A 9 -29.06 -3.22 -30.98
C LYS A 9 -29.26 -1.74 -30.62
N GLU A 10 -29.98 -1.46 -29.54
CA GLU A 10 -30.20 -0.10 -29.06
C GLU A 10 -28.95 0.45 -28.37
N ARG A 11 -28.31 -0.37 -27.50
CA ARG A 11 -27.13 0.03 -26.75
C ARG A 11 -25.88 0.20 -27.61
N SER A 12 -25.73 -0.58 -28.67
CA SER A 12 -24.57 -0.54 -29.56
C SER A 12 -24.58 0.63 -30.55
N LYS A 13 -25.67 1.41 -30.66
CA LYS A 13 -25.82 2.46 -31.69
C LYS A 13 -24.63 3.44 -31.73
N HIS A 14 -24.09 3.82 -30.58
CA HIS A 14 -22.94 4.72 -30.48
C HIS A 14 -21.60 4.11 -30.95
N LEU A 15 -21.54 2.80 -31.16
CA LEU A 15 -20.35 2.05 -31.57
C LEU A 15 -20.39 1.63 -33.04
N GLN A 16 -21.57 1.61 -33.67
CA GLN A 16 -21.77 1.03 -35.02
C GLN A 16 -20.99 1.71 -36.15
N ASN A 17 -20.51 2.94 -35.93
CA ASN A 17 -19.73 3.69 -36.91
C ASN A 17 -18.22 3.64 -36.65
N MET A 18 -17.77 2.92 -35.61
CA MET A 18 -16.35 2.75 -35.31
C MET A 18 -15.75 1.66 -36.19
N THR A 19 -14.51 1.85 -36.65
CA THR A 19 -13.69 0.74 -37.19
C THR A 19 -13.28 -0.20 -36.06
N ASP A 20 -12.82 -1.41 -36.40
CA ASP A 20 -12.34 -2.37 -35.41
C ASP A 20 -11.20 -1.78 -34.56
N GLU A 21 -10.27 -1.02 -35.16
CA GLU A 21 -9.18 -0.36 -34.45
C GLU A 21 -9.68 0.75 -33.51
N GLN A 22 -10.70 1.50 -33.94
CA GLN A 22 -11.32 2.53 -33.09
C GLN A 22 -12.07 1.91 -31.91
N LEU A 23 -12.75 0.79 -32.14
CA LEU A 23 -13.47 0.05 -31.11
C LEU A 23 -12.52 -0.57 -30.09
N GLU A 24 -11.41 -1.17 -30.56
CA GLU A 24 -10.35 -1.70 -29.69
C GLU A 24 -9.71 -0.59 -28.85
N LYS A 25 -9.36 0.54 -29.48
CA LYS A 25 -8.81 1.69 -28.77
C LYS A 25 -9.78 2.20 -27.70
N TYR A 26 -11.06 2.35 -28.04
CA TYR A 26 -12.08 2.82 -27.11
C TYR A 26 -12.25 1.84 -25.93
N PHE A 27 -12.21 0.54 -26.18
CA PHE A 27 -12.22 -0.48 -25.13
C PHE A 27 -11.05 -0.28 -24.15
N TRP A 28 -9.81 -0.16 -24.65
CA TRP A 28 -8.64 0.03 -23.78
C TRP A 28 -8.65 1.37 -23.04
N GLU A 29 -9.12 2.44 -23.65
CA GLU A 29 -9.32 3.73 -22.96
C GLU A 29 -10.30 3.61 -21.78
N LEU A 30 -11.38 2.85 -21.94
CA LEU A 30 -12.33 2.61 -20.85
C LEU A 30 -11.73 1.71 -19.76
N VAL A 31 -10.96 0.68 -20.14
CA VAL A 31 -10.24 -0.17 -19.18
C VAL A 31 -9.27 0.67 -18.36
N GLU A 32 -8.45 1.50 -19.00
CA GLU A 32 -7.50 2.39 -18.34
C GLU A 32 -8.20 3.33 -17.35
N LYS A 33 -9.27 4.01 -17.79
CA LYS A 33 -10.07 4.89 -16.91
C LYS A 33 -10.65 4.13 -15.71
N THR A 34 -11.00 2.86 -15.88
CA THR A 34 -11.54 2.03 -14.81
C THR A 34 -10.49 1.63 -13.78
N VAL A 35 -9.25 1.34 -14.22
CA VAL A 35 -8.17 0.90 -13.32
C VAL A 35 -7.37 2.06 -12.72
N ASN A 36 -7.35 3.24 -13.34
CA ASN A 36 -6.60 4.40 -12.87
C ASN A 36 -6.88 4.77 -11.40
N PRO A 37 -8.13 4.82 -10.91
CA PRO A 37 -8.41 5.08 -9.49
C PRO A 37 -7.81 4.03 -8.54
N MET A 38 -7.65 2.77 -9.00
CA MET A 38 -7.03 1.70 -8.21
C MET A 38 -5.52 1.89 -8.12
N VAL A 39 -4.88 2.31 -9.21
CA VAL A 39 -3.45 2.65 -9.25
C VAL A 39 -3.17 3.84 -8.32
N GLU A 40 -3.96 4.90 -8.42
CA GLU A 40 -3.83 6.08 -7.54
C GLU A 40 -4.00 5.71 -6.06
N LEU A 41 -4.95 4.83 -5.74
CA LEU A 41 -5.12 4.31 -4.38
C LEU A 41 -3.84 3.60 -3.91
N ALA A 42 -3.25 2.74 -4.74
CA ALA A 42 -2.05 1.98 -4.43
C ALA A 42 -0.81 2.87 -4.25
N GLU A 43 -0.70 3.99 -4.99
CA GLU A 43 0.40 4.94 -4.83
C GLU A 43 0.30 5.75 -3.53
N LYS A 44 -0.92 6.09 -3.10
CA LYS A 44 -1.17 6.98 -1.96
C LYS A 44 -1.37 6.26 -0.62
N HIS A 45 -1.50 4.94 -0.63
CA HIS A 45 -1.81 4.16 0.56
C HIS A 45 -0.88 2.96 0.71
N THR A 46 -0.72 2.52 1.95
CA THR A 46 -0.04 1.26 2.28
C THR A 46 -0.98 0.35 3.08
N THR A 47 -0.55 -0.90 3.28
CA THR A 47 -1.26 -1.92 4.05
C THR A 47 -0.28 -2.68 4.91
N LYS A 48 -0.77 -3.35 5.97
CA LYS A 48 0.09 -4.22 6.81
C LYS A 48 0.87 -5.25 5.99
N SER A 49 0.29 -5.83 4.95
CA SER A 49 0.98 -6.79 4.07
C SER A 49 2.10 -6.15 3.27
N ILE A 50 1.90 -4.93 2.75
CA ILE A 50 2.94 -4.18 2.04
C ILE A 50 4.09 -3.88 3.00
N GLU A 51 3.80 -3.38 4.18
CA GLU A 51 4.84 -3.07 5.17
C GLU A 51 5.61 -4.32 5.64
N ARG A 52 4.93 -5.46 5.83
CA ARG A 52 5.63 -6.73 6.10
C ARG A 52 6.57 -7.11 4.96
N SER A 53 6.15 -6.92 3.70
CA SER A 53 7.00 -7.20 2.53
C SER A 53 8.25 -6.30 2.49
N VAL A 54 8.15 -5.07 2.99
CA VAL A 54 9.31 -4.16 3.13
C VAL A 54 10.26 -4.71 4.19
N LEU A 55 9.75 -5.10 5.35
CA LEU A 55 10.59 -5.67 6.43
C LEU A 55 11.26 -6.98 6.04
N LEU A 56 10.58 -7.85 5.29
CA LEU A 56 11.18 -9.07 4.74
C LEU A 56 12.40 -8.75 3.86
N ARG A 57 12.30 -7.71 3.01
CA ARG A 57 13.42 -7.23 2.18
C ARG A 57 14.54 -6.57 2.98
N MET A 58 14.24 -6.06 4.18
CA MET A 58 15.23 -5.52 5.12
C MET A 58 15.96 -6.61 5.92
N GLY A 59 15.56 -7.89 5.78
CA GLY A 59 16.24 -9.02 6.43
C GLY A 59 15.53 -9.57 7.68
N PHE A 60 14.32 -9.09 8.00
CA PHE A 60 13.50 -9.72 9.05
C PHE A 60 12.83 -10.99 8.54
N ASN A 61 12.59 -11.95 9.42
CA ASN A 61 11.74 -13.10 9.08
C ASN A 61 10.24 -12.75 9.20
N SER A 62 9.38 -13.66 8.76
CA SER A 62 7.92 -13.43 8.71
C SER A 62 7.27 -13.16 10.08
N LEU A 63 7.72 -13.83 11.14
CA LEU A 63 7.22 -13.64 12.50
C LEU A 63 7.64 -12.28 13.06
N GLN A 64 8.92 -11.91 12.87
CA GLN A 64 9.44 -10.60 13.27
C GLN A 64 8.72 -9.47 12.53
N ALA A 65 8.57 -9.60 11.21
CA ALA A 65 7.90 -8.60 10.39
C ALA A 65 6.43 -8.42 10.80
N ALA A 66 5.72 -9.51 11.12
CA ALA A 66 4.35 -9.43 11.61
C ALA A 66 4.28 -8.69 12.96
N ALA A 67 5.09 -9.08 13.94
CA ALA A 67 5.12 -8.46 15.26
C ALA A 67 5.43 -6.95 15.19
N LEU A 68 6.42 -6.57 14.39
CA LEU A 68 6.81 -5.18 14.20
C LEU A 68 5.70 -4.37 13.55
N VAL A 69 5.12 -4.85 12.45
CA VAL A 69 4.06 -4.13 11.72
C VAL A 69 2.80 -3.99 12.55
N ASP A 70 2.41 -5.01 13.31
CA ASP A 70 1.24 -4.92 14.18
C ASP A 70 1.44 -3.86 15.27
N LYS A 71 2.63 -3.82 15.88
CA LYS A 71 2.93 -2.79 16.88
C LYS A 71 3.03 -1.37 16.29
N ILE A 72 3.60 -1.23 15.10
CA ILE A 72 3.65 0.05 14.36
C ILE A 72 2.23 0.52 14.01
N PHE A 73 1.34 -0.41 13.65
CA PHE A 73 -0.06 -0.11 13.40
C PHE A 73 -0.80 0.34 14.67
N GLU A 74 -0.64 -0.37 15.79
CA GLU A 74 -1.20 0.02 17.10
C GLU A 74 -0.77 1.43 17.54
N LYS A 75 0.45 1.84 17.18
CA LYS A 75 0.99 3.17 17.47
C LYS A 75 0.61 4.24 16.44
N ASN A 76 -0.25 3.93 15.46
CA ASN A 76 -0.66 4.83 14.37
C ASN A 76 0.49 5.35 13.50
N LEU A 77 1.56 4.56 13.36
CA LEU A 77 2.76 4.92 12.58
C LEU A 77 2.81 4.26 11.20
N LEU A 78 1.80 3.47 10.81
CA LEU A 78 1.81 2.74 9.54
C LEU A 78 1.94 3.69 8.33
N SER A 79 1.31 4.87 8.37
CA SER A 79 1.41 5.89 7.32
C SER A 79 2.81 6.49 7.16
N LYS A 80 3.73 6.21 8.08
CA LYS A 80 5.14 6.66 8.00
C LYS A 80 6.04 5.60 7.34
N GLY A 81 5.54 4.38 7.12
CA GLY A 81 6.27 3.22 6.62
C GLY A 81 7.00 2.48 7.74
N ALA A 82 6.78 1.17 7.87
CA ALA A 82 7.35 0.36 8.94
C ALA A 82 8.87 0.28 8.87
N GLY A 83 9.41 0.13 7.65
CA GLY A 83 10.86 0.14 7.43
C GLY A 83 11.49 1.47 7.81
N HIS A 84 10.81 2.58 7.52
CA HIS A 84 11.27 3.92 7.88
C HIS A 84 11.24 4.15 9.39
N VAL A 85 10.21 3.67 10.09
CA VAL A 85 10.13 3.74 11.57
C VAL A 85 11.33 3.03 12.21
N ILE A 86 11.61 1.79 11.82
CA ILE A 86 12.74 1.02 12.36
C ILE A 86 14.07 1.69 12.03
N TRP A 87 14.25 2.14 10.78
CA TRP A 87 15.46 2.85 10.37
C TRP A 87 15.69 4.14 11.17
N LYS A 88 14.63 4.90 11.47
CA LYS A 88 14.74 6.14 12.25
C LYS A 88 15.19 5.86 13.69
N VAL A 89 14.61 4.84 14.32
CA VAL A 89 15.01 4.37 15.66
C VAL A 89 16.46 3.88 15.65
N ALA A 90 16.83 3.07 14.65
CA ALA A 90 18.20 2.57 14.49
C ALA A 90 19.20 3.72 14.38
N LYS A 91 18.90 4.71 13.53
CA LYS A 91 19.74 5.90 13.36
C LYS A 91 19.86 6.74 14.64
N ASN A 92 18.76 6.94 15.37
CA ASN A 92 18.77 7.76 16.59
C ASN A 92 19.56 7.09 17.74
N ASN A 93 19.56 5.76 17.79
CA ASN A 93 20.27 4.98 18.81
C ASN A 93 21.64 4.46 18.32
N ASN A 94 22.07 4.86 17.11
CA ASN A 94 23.30 4.40 16.48
C ASN A 94 23.44 2.87 16.43
N LEU A 95 22.33 2.19 16.13
CA LEU A 95 22.19 0.74 16.00
C LEU A 95 22.15 0.31 14.53
N ASP A 96 22.46 -0.96 14.28
CA ASP A 96 22.07 -1.61 13.04
C ASP A 96 20.54 -1.78 12.95
N VAL A 97 20.00 -1.81 11.73
CA VAL A 97 18.55 -1.90 11.47
C VAL A 97 17.94 -3.19 12.02
N ILE A 98 18.64 -4.33 11.88
CA ILE A 98 18.15 -5.60 12.40
C ILE A 98 18.16 -5.59 13.92
N GLU A 99 19.21 -5.01 14.52
CA GLU A 99 19.34 -4.91 15.97
C GLU A 99 18.26 -4.01 16.57
N ALA A 100 17.99 -2.85 15.96
CA ALA A 100 16.89 -1.98 16.36
C ALA A 100 15.55 -2.72 16.30
N GLY A 101 15.27 -3.44 15.21
CA GLY A 101 14.04 -4.22 15.08
C GLY A 101 13.90 -5.33 16.14
N LYS A 102 14.98 -6.03 16.51
CA LYS A 102 14.95 -7.00 17.61
C LYS A 102 14.61 -6.34 18.95
N GLN A 103 15.28 -5.24 19.28
CA GLN A 103 15.03 -4.51 20.51
C GLN A 103 13.62 -3.93 20.57
N MET A 104 13.07 -3.48 19.43
CA MET A 104 11.68 -3.05 19.33
C MET A 104 10.69 -4.21 19.58
N ILE A 105 10.96 -5.42 19.09
CA ILE A 105 10.15 -6.61 19.40
C ILE A 105 10.15 -6.90 20.91
N GLU A 106 11.27 -6.67 21.59
CA GLU A 106 11.39 -6.78 23.06
C GLU A 106 10.67 -5.65 23.82
N GLY A 107 10.05 -4.71 23.12
CA GLY A 107 9.27 -3.62 23.73
C GLY A 107 10.05 -2.32 23.94
N LYS A 108 11.29 -2.21 23.44
CA LYS A 108 12.11 -0.99 23.57
C LYS A 108 11.82 0.04 22.47
N TYR A 109 12.15 1.30 22.75
CA TYR A 109 12.11 2.43 21.80
C TYR A 109 10.76 2.80 21.19
N TRP A 110 9.63 2.24 21.63
CA TRP A 110 8.32 2.57 21.05
C TRP A 110 7.86 3.99 21.36
N GLU A 111 8.11 4.47 22.58
CA GLU A 111 7.81 5.84 22.98
C GLU A 111 8.67 6.82 22.18
N GLU A 112 9.97 6.54 22.05
CA GLU A 112 10.89 7.32 21.21
C GLU A 112 10.45 7.31 19.75
N ALA A 113 10.09 6.16 19.19
CA ALA A 113 9.59 6.06 17.82
C ALA A 113 8.38 6.97 17.61
N VAL A 114 7.44 7.03 18.55
CA VAL A 114 6.31 7.95 18.46
C VAL A 114 6.76 9.42 18.51
N GLU A 115 7.68 9.78 19.41
CA GLU A 115 8.21 11.14 19.50
C GLU A 115 8.93 11.58 18.21
N LEU A 116 9.74 10.71 17.61
CA LEU A 116 10.48 10.99 16.37
C LEU A 116 9.56 11.36 15.18
N PHE A 117 8.29 10.97 15.23
CA PHE A 117 7.30 11.24 14.17
C PHE A 117 6.20 12.24 14.56
N LYS A 118 6.21 12.77 15.79
CA LYS A 118 5.31 13.85 16.23
C LYS A 118 5.68 15.23 15.67
N GLY A 119 6.95 15.45 15.32
CA GLY A 119 7.47 16.76 14.89
C GLY A 119 7.49 17.01 13.38
N GLY A 120 6.90 16.14 12.56
CA GLY A 120 6.78 16.39 11.11
C GLY A 120 5.62 17.34 10.84
N GLU A 121 5.92 18.59 10.47
CA GLU A 121 4.93 19.55 9.99
C GLU A 121 4.02 18.92 8.92
N LYS A 122 2.73 19.25 8.99
CA LYS A 122 1.73 18.91 7.97
C LYS A 122 1.96 19.73 6.71
#